data_AF-A0A6J5TXC9-F1
#
_entry.id   AF-A0A6J5TXC9-F1
#
_cell.length_a   1.000
_cell.length_b   1.000
_cell.length_c   1.000
_cell.angle_alpha   90.00
_cell.angle_beta   90.00
_cell.angle_gamma   90.00
#
_symmetry.space_group_name_H-M   'P 1'
#
loop_
_entity.id
_entity.type
_entity.pdbx_description
1 polymer ?
#
loop_
_entity_poly.entity_id
_entity_poly.type
_entity_poly.pdbx_seq_one_letter_code
_entity_poly.pdbx_strand_id
1 'polypeptide(L)'
;MTISSLKEQVRLQTSDIVVLLETKNRSQRYGYLKRQLGMQFMHAVEPRGLSGGLCLFWKEMSQDEENGAKWCFFAVYASTDERVRRSQWQILQDRMAQCQEACLLMGDFNDIMDVSEKRGGLPRTERSLYDFSMFVVNSHLLDLGYVGHPFTWRNKQQEGGIMERLDRGFGNDQWVTLYPAATVHHVVVPGSNHGDSEECRKVVEERWCRQFPGSRGLQISGKLCWVRKGILDWRRSEWRISKATIALLQQQLKATYLAPDFDRDEVLQLESSLKEAFWEEEEIFTMCSPSNIEYITDCVQPRVTMQQSLTPQISSEEIWLAVKSLNPTKSPGPDGFTGKFFQQYWDVVGEDISGMVKSFFSLREAS
;
A
#
# COMPACT_ATOMS: atom_id res chain seq x y z
N MET A 1 2.36 -2.75 -6.28
CA MET A 1 2.25 -3.91 -5.36
C MET A 1 2.90 -5.15 -6.00
N THR A 2 3.73 -5.89 -5.28
CA THR A 2 4.33 -7.16 -5.74
C THR A 2 3.45 -8.35 -5.33
N ILE A 3 3.61 -9.50 -6.00
CA ILE A 3 2.89 -10.75 -5.62
C ILE A 3 3.20 -11.13 -4.16
N SER A 4 4.45 -11.00 -3.71
CA SER A 4 4.85 -11.35 -2.34
C SER A 4 4.18 -10.46 -1.29
N SER A 5 4.11 -9.14 -1.55
CA SER A 5 3.41 -8.19 -0.67
C SER A 5 1.91 -8.47 -0.61
N LEU A 6 1.28 -8.77 -1.76
CA LEU A 6 -0.12 -9.18 -1.80
C LEU A 6 -0.39 -10.44 -0.97
N LYS A 7 0.47 -11.47 -1.10
CA LYS A 7 0.34 -12.70 -0.32
C LYS A 7 0.43 -12.46 1.19
N GLU A 8 1.36 -11.61 1.61
CA GLU A 8 1.53 -11.25 3.02
C GLU A 8 0.29 -10.54 3.56
N GLN A 9 -0.26 -9.57 2.82
CA GLN A 9 -1.49 -8.87 3.21
C GLN A 9 -2.67 -9.82 3.34
N VAL A 10 -2.87 -10.71 2.35
CA VAL A 10 -3.95 -11.71 2.39
C VAL A 10 -3.78 -12.67 3.57
N ARG A 11 -2.54 -13.04 3.93
CA ARG A 11 -2.27 -13.89 5.09
C ARG A 11 -2.52 -13.16 6.41
N LEU A 12 -2.09 -11.91 6.53
CA LEU A 12 -2.24 -11.11 7.76
C LEU A 12 -3.71 -10.78 8.04
N GLN A 13 -4.49 -10.50 6.99
CA GLN A 13 -5.91 -10.12 7.08
C GLN A 13 -6.86 -11.33 6.99
N THR A 14 -6.32 -12.55 6.85
CA THR A 14 -7.09 -13.80 6.71
C THR A 14 -8.20 -13.77 5.65
N SER A 15 -8.05 -12.95 4.61
CA SER A 15 -9.14 -12.57 3.69
C SER A 15 -9.85 -13.76 3.03
N ASP A 16 -11.18 -13.68 2.93
CA ASP A 16 -12.01 -14.70 2.26
C ASP A 16 -12.33 -14.35 0.81
N ILE A 17 -12.36 -13.06 0.48
CA ILE A 17 -12.53 -12.52 -0.86
C ILE A 17 -11.36 -11.57 -1.14
N VAL A 18 -10.74 -11.70 -2.33
CA VAL A 18 -9.68 -10.81 -2.81
C VAL A 18 -10.04 -10.32 -4.19
N VAL A 19 -10.10 -8.99 -4.35
CA VAL A 19 -10.31 -8.31 -5.62
C VAL A 19 -9.03 -7.62 -6.03
N LEU A 20 -8.55 -7.90 -7.24
CA LEU A 20 -7.45 -7.18 -7.87
C LEU A 20 -7.98 -6.42 -9.07
N LEU A 21 -7.76 -5.11 -9.07
CA LEU A 21 -8.10 -4.19 -10.17
C LEU A 21 -6.84 -3.84 -10.96
N GLU A 22 -7.02 -3.40 -12.20
CA GLU A 22 -5.94 -3.02 -13.15
C GLU A 22 -4.82 -4.04 -13.29
N THR A 23 -5.16 -5.32 -13.34
CA THR A 23 -4.16 -6.38 -13.19
C THR A 23 -3.15 -6.44 -14.35
N LYS A 24 -3.44 -5.81 -15.51
CA LYS A 24 -2.56 -5.65 -16.70
C LYS A 24 -1.87 -6.93 -17.17
N ASN A 25 -2.32 -8.08 -16.69
CA ASN A 25 -1.78 -9.41 -16.94
C ASN A 25 -2.90 -10.30 -17.48
N ARG A 26 -2.56 -11.24 -18.36
CA ARG A 26 -3.50 -12.21 -18.92
C ARG A 26 -3.80 -13.35 -17.94
N SER A 27 -4.99 -13.96 -18.04
CA SER A 27 -5.52 -14.93 -17.06
C SER A 27 -4.64 -16.15 -16.75
N GLN A 28 -3.79 -16.60 -17.68
CA GLN A 28 -2.91 -17.75 -17.50
C GLN A 28 -1.98 -17.64 -16.28
N ARG A 29 -1.70 -16.41 -15.80
CA ARG A 29 -0.87 -16.18 -14.59
C ARG A 29 -1.65 -16.25 -13.28
N TYR A 30 -2.99 -16.14 -13.29
CA TYR A 30 -3.79 -16.10 -12.06
C TYR A 30 -4.03 -17.48 -11.44
N GLY A 31 -3.91 -18.58 -12.20
CA GLY A 31 -3.99 -19.93 -11.62
C GLY A 31 -2.85 -20.22 -10.63
N TYR A 32 -1.66 -19.68 -10.90
CA TYR A 32 -0.57 -19.69 -9.92
C TYR A 32 -0.90 -18.80 -8.72
N LEU A 33 -1.34 -17.56 -8.96
CA LEU A 33 -1.66 -16.62 -7.90
C LEU A 33 -2.77 -17.13 -6.96
N LYS A 34 -3.84 -17.72 -7.50
CA LYS A 34 -4.93 -18.38 -6.76
C LYS A 34 -4.38 -19.36 -5.72
N ARG A 35 -3.50 -20.29 -6.15
CA ARG A 35 -2.88 -21.28 -5.26
C ARG A 35 -2.00 -20.62 -4.21
N GLN A 36 -1.25 -19.59 -4.60
CA GLN A 36 -0.37 -18.85 -3.70
C GLN A 36 -1.13 -18.03 -2.64
N LEU A 37 -2.36 -17.59 -2.95
CA LEU A 37 -3.25 -16.89 -2.02
C LEU A 37 -4.10 -17.84 -1.17
N GLY A 38 -4.03 -19.16 -1.41
CA GLY A 38 -4.87 -20.13 -0.69
C GLY A 38 -6.35 -20.07 -1.05
N MET A 39 -6.69 -19.56 -2.24
CA MET A 39 -8.08 -19.34 -2.67
C MET A 39 -8.62 -20.53 -3.48
N GLN A 40 -9.90 -20.85 -3.29
CA GLN A 40 -10.52 -22.01 -3.93
C GLN A 40 -11.15 -21.70 -5.28
N PHE A 41 -11.62 -20.49 -5.49
CA PHE A 41 -12.29 -20.05 -6.70
C PHE A 41 -11.68 -18.76 -7.24
N MET A 42 -11.90 -18.52 -8.54
CA MET A 42 -11.47 -17.28 -9.19
C MET A 42 -12.33 -16.96 -10.41
N HIS A 43 -12.47 -15.68 -10.69
CA HIS A 43 -13.05 -15.15 -11.92
C HIS A 43 -12.20 -13.99 -12.41
N ALA A 44 -11.84 -13.99 -13.69
CA ALA A 44 -10.99 -12.96 -14.27
C ALA A 44 -11.65 -12.37 -15.53
N VAL A 45 -11.67 -11.05 -15.60
CA VAL A 45 -12.02 -10.29 -16.80
C VAL A 45 -10.71 -9.80 -17.42
N GLU A 46 -10.42 -10.22 -18.65
CA GLU A 46 -9.17 -9.91 -19.34
C GLU A 46 -9.03 -8.41 -19.63
N PRO A 47 -7.81 -7.86 -19.58
CA PRO A 47 -7.56 -6.48 -20.02
C PRO A 47 -7.79 -6.33 -21.52
N ARG A 48 -8.26 -5.15 -21.95
CA ARG A 48 -8.34 -4.77 -23.36
C ARG A 48 -7.13 -3.90 -23.70
N GLY A 49 -6.13 -4.49 -24.36
CA GLY A 49 -4.87 -3.81 -24.66
C GLY A 49 -4.02 -3.59 -23.40
N LEU A 50 -3.63 -2.34 -23.12
CA LEU A 50 -2.86 -1.95 -21.93
C LEU A 50 -3.74 -1.54 -20.73
N SER A 51 -5.07 -1.58 -20.88
CA SER A 51 -6.03 -1.05 -19.90
C SER A 51 -6.98 -2.12 -19.38
N GLY A 52 -7.35 -1.99 -18.11
CA GLY A 52 -8.26 -2.89 -17.41
C GLY A 52 -7.61 -4.16 -16.88
N GLY A 53 -8.41 -5.21 -16.75
CA GLY A 53 -8.06 -6.44 -16.05
C GLY A 53 -8.62 -6.41 -14.63
N LEU A 54 -9.55 -7.31 -14.33
CA LEU A 54 -10.13 -7.50 -13.00
C LEU A 54 -10.01 -8.97 -12.64
N CYS A 55 -9.58 -9.27 -11.43
CA CYS A 55 -9.53 -10.65 -10.95
C CYS A 55 -10.12 -10.74 -9.54
N LEU A 56 -11.14 -11.57 -9.39
CA LEU A 56 -11.78 -11.92 -8.14
C LEU A 56 -11.29 -13.31 -7.71
N PHE A 57 -10.92 -13.47 -6.46
CA PHE A 57 -10.61 -14.75 -5.82
C PHE A 57 -11.45 -14.89 -4.56
N TRP A 58 -11.91 -16.10 -4.26
CA TRP A 58 -12.62 -16.36 -3.00
C TRP A 58 -12.41 -17.79 -2.49
N LYS A 59 -12.60 -18.00 -1.19
CA LYS A 59 -12.69 -19.32 -0.56
C LYS A 59 -14.11 -19.88 -0.67
N GLU A 60 -14.31 -21.14 -0.29
CA GLU A 60 -15.67 -21.58 0.03
C GLU A 60 -16.17 -20.70 1.18
N MET A 61 -17.24 -19.97 0.94
CA MET A 61 -17.90 -19.24 2.00
C MET A 61 -18.62 -20.31 2.84
N SER A 62 -18.12 -20.59 4.05
CA SER A 62 -18.99 -21.18 5.07
C SER A 62 -20.19 -20.26 5.17
N GLN A 63 -21.40 -20.79 4.98
CA GLN A 63 -22.60 -20.03 5.34
C GLN A 63 -22.35 -19.51 6.75
N ASP A 64 -22.49 -18.21 6.98
CA ASP A 64 -22.38 -17.65 8.33
C ASP A 64 -23.42 -18.38 9.18
N GLU A 65 -22.98 -19.38 9.95
CA GLU A 65 -23.87 -20.26 10.72
C GLU A 65 -24.63 -19.46 11.79
N GLU A 66 -24.13 -18.26 12.15
CA GLU A 66 -24.79 -17.35 13.09
C GLU A 66 -25.93 -16.52 12.47
N ASN A 67 -25.87 -16.12 11.19
CA ASN A 67 -26.84 -15.20 10.58
C ASN A 67 -27.61 -15.74 9.37
N GLY A 68 -27.13 -16.80 8.70
CA GLY A 68 -27.83 -17.50 7.59
C GLY A 68 -28.25 -16.65 6.38
N ALA A 69 -27.96 -15.35 6.38
CA ALA A 69 -28.49 -14.40 5.41
C ALA A 69 -27.63 -14.38 4.15
N LYS A 70 -28.29 -14.51 2.99
CA LYS A 70 -27.63 -14.42 1.69
C LYS A 70 -27.35 -12.95 1.37
N TRP A 71 -26.23 -12.70 0.74
CA TRP A 71 -25.87 -11.37 0.28
C TRP A 71 -25.04 -11.46 -1.01
N CYS A 72 -25.03 -10.36 -1.77
CA CYS A 72 -24.39 -10.24 -3.06
C CYS A 72 -23.18 -9.32 -2.96
N PHE A 73 -22.03 -9.77 -3.48
CA PHE A 73 -20.81 -8.98 -3.58
C PHE A 73 -20.64 -8.42 -4.99
N PHE A 74 -20.41 -7.12 -5.10
CA PHE A 74 -20.11 -6.42 -6.34
C PHE A 74 -18.71 -5.82 -6.28
N ALA A 75 -17.78 -6.43 -7.03
CA ALA A 75 -16.47 -5.84 -7.28
C ALA A 75 -16.60 -4.74 -8.35
N VAL A 76 -16.32 -3.49 -8.00
CA VAL A 76 -16.48 -2.33 -8.88
C VAL A 76 -15.12 -1.85 -9.40
N TYR A 77 -15.05 -1.65 -10.72
CA TYR A 77 -13.98 -0.90 -11.39
C TYR A 77 -14.62 -0.02 -12.46
N ALA A 78 -14.97 1.20 -12.05
CA ALA A 78 -15.66 2.14 -12.90
C ALA A 78 -14.69 2.82 -13.88
N SER A 79 -15.22 3.24 -15.03
CA SER A 79 -14.43 3.93 -16.06
C SER A 79 -13.93 5.28 -15.56
N THR A 80 -12.74 5.70 -16.00
CA THR A 80 -12.27 7.09 -15.85
C THR A 80 -12.99 8.07 -16.78
N ASP A 81 -13.72 7.57 -17.78
CA ASP A 81 -14.58 8.36 -18.67
C ASP A 81 -15.96 8.56 -18.04
N GLU A 82 -16.32 9.81 -17.77
CA GLU A 82 -17.58 10.20 -17.13
C GLU A 82 -18.84 9.68 -17.87
N ARG A 83 -18.85 9.68 -19.21
CA ARG A 83 -20.01 9.25 -19.99
C ARG A 83 -20.21 7.74 -19.88
N VAL A 84 -19.12 6.99 -19.92
CA VAL A 84 -19.15 5.53 -19.72
C VAL A 84 -19.51 5.21 -18.28
N ARG A 85 -18.95 5.95 -17.31
CA ARG A 85 -19.23 5.76 -15.89
C ARG A 85 -20.70 6.01 -15.54
N ARG A 86 -21.33 7.04 -16.11
CA ARG A 86 -22.77 7.30 -15.95
C ARG A 86 -23.64 6.12 -16.37
N SER A 87 -23.30 5.43 -17.46
CA SER A 87 -24.06 4.23 -17.87
C SER A 87 -23.77 3.01 -16.98
N GLN A 88 -22.57 2.91 -16.41
CA GLN A 88 -22.24 1.86 -15.44
C GLN A 88 -23.05 1.98 -14.14
N TRP A 89 -23.35 3.20 -13.69
CA TRP A 89 -24.23 3.44 -12.53
C TRP A 89 -25.63 2.86 -12.73
N GLN A 90 -26.22 3.06 -13.90
CA GLN A 90 -27.52 2.46 -14.23
C GLN A 90 -27.44 0.93 -14.24
N ILE A 91 -26.37 0.35 -14.82
CA ILE A 91 -26.19 -1.10 -14.85
C ILE A 91 -26.07 -1.68 -13.43
N LEU A 92 -25.36 -1.01 -12.53
CA LEU A 92 -25.25 -1.44 -11.13
C LEU A 92 -26.61 -1.37 -10.43
N GLN A 93 -27.37 -0.29 -10.62
CA GLN A 93 -28.73 -0.15 -10.10
C GLN A 93 -29.64 -1.29 -10.55
N ASP A 94 -29.67 -1.58 -11.84
CA ASP A 94 -30.52 -2.64 -12.40
C ASP A 94 -30.13 -4.02 -11.85
N ARG A 95 -28.83 -4.30 -11.69
CA ARG A 95 -28.34 -5.57 -11.14
C ARG A 95 -28.65 -5.71 -9.65
N MET A 96 -28.47 -4.65 -8.87
CA MET A 96 -28.81 -4.66 -7.44
C MET A 96 -30.32 -4.89 -7.24
N ALA A 97 -31.16 -4.26 -8.06
CA ALA A 97 -32.61 -4.45 -8.02
C ALA A 97 -33.02 -5.90 -8.35
N GLN A 98 -32.26 -6.60 -9.20
CA GLN A 98 -32.48 -8.02 -9.52
C GLN A 98 -32.06 -8.96 -8.39
N CYS A 99 -31.05 -8.60 -7.59
CA CYS A 99 -30.58 -9.43 -6.49
C CYS A 99 -31.60 -9.55 -5.35
N GLN A 100 -32.37 -8.48 -5.06
CA GLN A 100 -33.36 -8.40 -3.96
C GLN A 100 -32.84 -8.81 -2.57
N GLU A 101 -31.51 -8.81 -2.38
CA GLU A 101 -30.81 -9.30 -1.18
C GLU A 101 -29.89 -8.20 -0.64
N ALA A 102 -29.28 -8.44 0.53
CA ALA A 102 -28.23 -7.59 1.06
C ALA A 102 -27.07 -7.46 0.04
N CYS A 103 -26.58 -6.25 -0.20
CA CYS A 103 -25.57 -5.98 -1.22
C CYS A 103 -24.38 -5.21 -0.63
N LEU A 104 -23.17 -5.72 -0.91
CA LEU A 104 -21.90 -5.06 -0.63
C LEU A 104 -21.22 -4.74 -1.95
N LEU A 105 -20.96 -3.46 -2.20
CA LEU A 105 -20.18 -2.98 -3.34
C LEU A 105 -18.82 -2.54 -2.84
N MET A 106 -17.73 -3.02 -3.45
CA MET A 106 -16.38 -2.57 -3.12
C MET A 106 -15.50 -2.45 -4.36
N GLY A 107 -14.64 -1.43 -4.38
CA GLY A 107 -13.62 -1.26 -5.40
C GLY A 107 -13.41 0.19 -5.78
N ASP A 108 -12.88 0.41 -6.98
CA ASP A 108 -12.52 1.72 -7.51
C ASP A 108 -13.68 2.31 -8.33
N PHE A 109 -14.28 3.38 -7.80
CA PHE A 109 -15.41 4.08 -8.42
C PHE A 109 -14.94 5.21 -9.35
N ASN A 110 -13.65 5.56 -9.37
CA ASN A 110 -13.07 6.61 -10.20
C ASN A 110 -13.79 7.97 -10.13
N ASP A 111 -14.57 8.24 -9.08
CA ASP A 111 -15.27 9.50 -8.84
C ASP A 111 -15.36 9.80 -7.33
N ILE A 112 -15.69 11.05 -7.01
CA ILE A 112 -15.87 11.53 -5.64
C ILE A 112 -17.26 12.14 -5.46
N MET A 113 -17.81 12.11 -4.25
CA MET A 113 -19.14 12.64 -3.92
C MET A 113 -19.07 14.05 -3.34
N ASP A 114 -17.94 14.41 -2.74
CA ASP A 114 -17.76 15.69 -2.08
C ASP A 114 -16.40 16.33 -2.43
N VAL A 115 -16.35 17.66 -2.50
CA VAL A 115 -15.11 18.39 -2.81
C VAL A 115 -14.00 18.13 -1.79
N SER A 116 -14.35 17.81 -0.56
CA SER A 116 -13.42 17.54 0.54
C SER A 116 -12.71 16.18 0.41
N GLU A 117 -13.16 15.34 -0.53
CA GLU A 117 -12.55 14.06 -0.91
C GLU A 117 -11.49 14.22 -2.01
N LYS A 118 -11.17 15.46 -2.35
CA LYS A 118 -10.07 15.86 -3.23
C LYS A 118 -9.16 16.84 -2.52
N ARG A 119 -7.85 16.65 -2.69
CA ARG A 119 -6.82 17.61 -2.30
C ARG A 119 -5.92 17.95 -3.48
N GLY A 120 -5.57 19.22 -3.61
CA GLY A 120 -4.75 19.74 -4.70
C GLY A 120 -5.51 19.89 -6.02
N GLY A 121 -4.92 20.67 -6.93
CA GLY A 121 -5.57 21.04 -8.19
C GLY A 121 -6.80 21.93 -8.00
N LEU A 122 -7.59 22.06 -9.07
CA LEU A 122 -8.86 22.81 -9.02
C LEU A 122 -9.94 21.99 -8.31
N PRO A 123 -10.79 22.63 -7.49
CA PRO A 123 -11.98 21.99 -6.93
C PRO A 123 -12.88 21.43 -8.02
N ARG A 124 -13.56 20.32 -7.71
CA ARG A 124 -14.58 19.73 -8.59
C ARG A 124 -15.82 20.63 -8.58
N THR A 125 -16.51 20.71 -9.72
CA THR A 125 -17.79 21.43 -9.80
C THR A 125 -18.91 20.55 -9.27
N GLU A 126 -19.95 21.13 -8.68
CA GLU A 126 -21.12 20.38 -8.18
C GLU A 126 -21.72 19.45 -9.25
N ARG A 127 -21.81 19.94 -10.49
CA ARG A 127 -22.27 19.14 -11.64
C ARG A 127 -21.46 17.87 -11.86
N SER A 128 -20.14 17.92 -11.62
CA SER A 128 -19.25 16.77 -11.81
C SER A 128 -19.34 15.74 -10.68
N LEU A 129 -19.89 16.12 -9.53
CA LEU A 129 -20.12 15.24 -8.37
C LEU A 129 -21.52 14.60 -8.40
N TYR A 130 -22.47 15.29 -9.03
CA TYR A 130 -23.89 14.98 -8.99
C TYR A 130 -24.22 13.54 -9.37
N ASP A 131 -23.70 13.03 -10.49
CA ASP A 131 -24.09 11.72 -11.00
C ASP A 131 -23.72 10.57 -10.04
N PHE A 132 -22.54 10.64 -9.42
CA PHE A 132 -22.09 9.61 -8.48
C PHE A 132 -22.86 9.70 -7.16
N SER A 133 -23.04 10.91 -6.61
CA SER A 133 -23.84 11.12 -5.39
C SER A 133 -25.28 10.67 -5.58
N MET A 134 -25.90 10.98 -6.73
CA MET A 134 -27.26 10.54 -7.04
C MET A 134 -27.36 9.03 -7.23
N PHE A 135 -26.34 8.37 -7.80
CA PHE A 135 -26.30 6.92 -7.86
C PHE A 135 -26.34 6.31 -6.45
N VAL A 136 -25.49 6.80 -5.53
CA VAL A 136 -25.44 6.31 -4.14
C VAL A 136 -26.78 6.51 -3.42
N VAL A 137 -27.37 7.71 -3.53
CA VAL A 137 -28.67 8.01 -2.93
C VAL A 137 -29.80 7.15 -3.50
N ASN A 138 -29.92 7.08 -4.83
CA ASN A 138 -31.01 6.33 -5.48
C ASN A 138 -30.89 4.82 -5.29
N SER A 139 -29.68 4.32 -5.03
CA SER A 139 -29.42 2.91 -4.74
C SER A 139 -29.53 2.56 -3.25
N HIS A 140 -29.91 3.50 -2.38
CA HIS A 140 -29.95 3.31 -0.93
C HIS A 140 -28.65 2.73 -0.37
N LEU A 141 -27.53 3.29 -0.85
CA LEU A 141 -26.20 2.87 -0.46
C LEU A 141 -25.67 3.76 0.67
N LEU A 142 -25.12 3.12 1.70
CA LEU A 142 -24.42 3.76 2.79
C LEU A 142 -22.92 3.56 2.58
N ASP A 143 -22.15 4.67 2.58
CA ASP A 143 -20.69 4.60 2.61
C ASP A 143 -20.29 3.97 3.95
N LEU A 144 -19.55 2.86 3.91
CA LEU A 144 -19.11 2.15 5.11
C LEU A 144 -18.01 2.92 5.87
N GLY A 145 -17.61 4.09 5.36
CA GLY A 145 -16.54 4.90 5.88
C GLY A 145 -15.20 4.25 5.62
N TYR A 146 -14.21 4.60 6.43
CA TYR A 146 -12.89 4.01 6.39
C TYR A 146 -12.12 4.29 7.69
N VAL A 147 -11.11 3.47 7.92
CA VAL A 147 -10.06 3.65 8.91
C VAL A 147 -8.73 3.68 8.18
N GLY A 148 -7.92 4.71 8.44
CA GLY A 148 -6.67 4.96 7.74
C GLY A 148 -6.79 6.12 6.76
N HIS A 149 -5.80 6.22 5.87
CA HIS A 149 -5.59 7.38 5.02
C HIS A 149 -6.81 7.80 4.16
N PRO A 150 -7.24 9.08 4.11
CA PRO A 150 -8.49 9.49 3.49
C PRO A 150 -8.52 9.38 1.96
N PHE A 151 -7.37 9.44 1.29
CA PHE A 151 -7.29 9.30 -0.17
C PHE A 151 -6.70 7.96 -0.56
N THR A 152 -7.17 7.40 -1.67
CA THR A 152 -6.75 6.08 -2.16
C THR A 152 -6.00 6.17 -3.48
N TRP A 153 -6.05 7.34 -4.11
CA TRP A 153 -5.35 7.66 -5.33
C TRP A 153 -4.56 8.96 -5.20
N ARG A 154 -3.38 8.97 -5.82
CA ARG A 154 -2.51 10.15 -5.93
C ARG A 154 -1.91 10.23 -7.33
N ASN A 155 -1.86 11.43 -7.89
CA ASN A 155 -1.10 11.67 -9.12
C ASN A 155 0.42 11.62 -8.82
N LYS A 156 1.24 11.16 -9.76
CA LYS A 156 2.69 10.92 -9.53
C LYS A 156 3.54 12.21 -9.46
N GLN A 157 2.95 13.34 -9.09
CA GLN A 157 3.65 14.63 -8.98
C GLN A 157 4.32 14.76 -7.62
N GLN A 158 5.56 15.30 -7.62
CA GLN A 158 6.36 15.45 -6.41
C GLN A 158 5.90 16.62 -5.52
N GLU A 159 5.51 17.74 -6.13
CA GLU A 159 4.99 18.93 -5.43
C GLU A 159 3.62 19.32 -5.99
N GLY A 160 2.70 19.77 -5.13
CA GLY A 160 1.35 20.18 -5.53
C GLY A 160 0.47 19.05 -6.07
N GLY A 161 0.78 17.80 -5.69
CA GLY A 161 0.08 16.61 -6.19
C GLY A 161 -1.41 16.61 -5.86
N ILE A 162 -2.17 15.98 -6.75
CA ILE A 162 -3.61 15.78 -6.63
C ILE A 162 -3.86 14.42 -5.99
N MET A 163 -4.75 14.39 -5.00
CA MET A 163 -5.17 13.18 -4.31
C MET A 163 -6.68 13.11 -4.22
N GLU A 164 -7.22 11.91 -4.36
CA GLU A 164 -8.66 11.65 -4.41
C GLU A 164 -9.00 10.33 -3.70
N ARG A 165 -10.19 10.26 -3.08
CA ARG A 165 -10.75 9.02 -2.53
C ARG A 165 -11.59 8.31 -3.58
N LEU A 166 -10.97 7.40 -4.32
CA LEU A 166 -11.61 6.69 -5.43
C LEU A 166 -12.07 5.27 -5.06
N ASP A 167 -11.38 4.61 -4.12
CA ASP A 167 -11.71 3.27 -3.65
C ASP A 167 -12.64 3.35 -2.44
N ARG A 168 -13.75 2.60 -2.48
CA ARG A 168 -14.80 2.64 -1.45
C ARG A 168 -15.44 1.28 -1.21
N GLY A 169 -16.08 1.16 -0.05
CA GLY A 169 -17.06 0.12 0.24
C GLY A 169 -18.41 0.74 0.55
N PHE A 170 -19.47 0.23 -0.09
CA PHE A 170 -20.86 0.60 0.17
C PHE A 170 -21.68 -0.62 0.54
N GLY A 171 -22.52 -0.51 1.56
CA GLY A 171 -23.57 -1.48 1.88
C GLY A 171 -24.94 -0.88 1.63
N ASN A 172 -25.89 -1.65 1.12
CA ASN A 172 -27.29 -1.23 1.17
C ASN A 172 -27.85 -1.38 2.60
N ASP A 173 -29.04 -0.83 2.86
CA ASP A 173 -29.68 -0.85 4.19
C ASP A 173 -29.73 -2.25 4.83
N GLN A 174 -30.04 -3.28 4.02
CA GLN A 174 -30.09 -4.67 4.48
C GLN A 174 -28.70 -5.19 4.89
N TRP A 175 -27.66 -4.89 4.11
CA TRP A 175 -26.30 -5.33 4.42
C TRP A 175 -25.75 -4.66 5.67
N VAL A 176 -25.95 -3.35 5.82
CA VAL A 176 -25.50 -2.60 7.00
C VAL A 176 -26.22 -3.09 8.28
N THR A 177 -27.49 -3.48 8.16
CA THR A 177 -28.25 -4.07 9.27
C THR A 177 -27.67 -5.43 9.70
N LEU A 178 -27.23 -6.25 8.74
CA LEU A 178 -26.61 -7.55 9.03
C LEU A 178 -25.19 -7.42 9.60
N TYR A 179 -24.44 -6.41 9.17
CA TYR A 179 -23.03 -6.22 9.54
C TYR A 179 -22.75 -4.80 10.09
N PRO A 180 -23.37 -4.41 11.22
CA PRO A 180 -23.26 -3.05 11.75
C PRO A 180 -21.87 -2.70 12.28
N ALA A 181 -21.03 -3.71 12.53
CA ALA A 181 -19.65 -3.55 13.00
C ALA A 181 -18.62 -3.60 11.87
N ALA A 182 -19.04 -3.68 10.61
CA ALA A 182 -18.12 -3.73 9.47
C ALA A 182 -17.30 -2.44 9.36
N THR A 183 -16.00 -2.60 9.12
CA THR A 183 -15.07 -1.48 8.91
C THR A 183 -14.28 -1.66 7.62
N VAL A 184 -14.11 -0.57 6.87
CA VAL A 184 -13.21 -0.53 5.72
C VAL A 184 -11.87 0.01 6.18
N HIS A 185 -10.77 -0.61 5.77
CA HIS A 185 -9.43 -0.15 6.09
C HIS A 185 -8.70 0.28 4.82
N HIS A 186 -8.28 1.54 4.76
CA HIS A 186 -7.38 2.01 3.72
C HIS A 186 -5.96 1.61 4.08
N VAL A 187 -5.50 0.53 3.45
CA VAL A 187 -4.14 0.01 3.62
C VAL A 187 -3.29 0.59 2.50
N VAL A 188 -2.49 1.60 2.83
CA VAL A 188 -1.45 2.07 1.92
C VAL A 188 -0.47 0.89 1.75
N VAL A 189 -0.01 0.60 0.52
CA VAL A 189 1.06 -0.40 0.30
C VAL A 189 2.29 0.39 -0.10
N PRO A 190 3.33 0.46 0.76
CA PRO A 190 4.36 1.46 0.59
C PRO A 190 5.33 1.06 -0.52
N GLY A 191 5.55 2.01 -1.41
CA GLY A 191 6.48 1.93 -2.52
C GLY A 191 6.74 3.33 -3.03
N SER A 192 7.77 3.96 -2.46
CA SER A 192 8.41 5.23 -2.85
C SER A 192 8.24 6.38 -1.85
N ASN A 193 9.40 6.77 -1.31
CA ASN A 193 9.78 8.06 -0.74
C ASN A 193 9.58 8.30 0.77
N HIS A 194 10.67 8.80 1.37
CA HIS A 194 10.75 9.70 2.52
C HIS A 194 11.51 9.21 3.77
N GLY A 195 12.52 8.34 3.68
CA GLY A 195 13.39 8.03 4.82
C GLY A 195 14.32 9.17 5.33
N ASP A 196 13.93 10.45 5.23
CA ASP A 196 14.79 11.64 5.47
C ASP A 196 14.53 12.34 6.83
N SER A 197 13.92 11.69 7.84
CA SER A 197 13.81 12.30 9.18
C SER A 197 15.10 12.17 9.98
N GLU A 198 15.42 13.20 10.77
CA GLU A 198 16.57 13.25 11.68
C GLU A 198 16.50 12.11 12.74
N GLU A 199 15.29 11.74 13.14
CA GLU A 199 15.00 10.65 14.06
C GLU A 199 15.31 9.29 13.43
N CYS A 200 14.96 9.08 12.15
CA CYS A 200 15.32 7.86 11.43
C CYS A 200 16.83 7.72 11.30
N ARG A 201 17.54 8.82 11.06
CA ARG A 201 19.00 8.84 10.98
C ARG A 201 19.65 8.41 12.29
N LYS A 202 19.19 8.91 13.44
CA LYS A 202 19.67 8.48 14.77
C LYS A 202 19.53 6.97 14.98
N VAL A 203 18.40 6.40 14.55
CA VAL A 203 18.18 4.95 14.63
C VAL A 203 19.17 4.18 13.75
N VAL A 204 19.45 4.66 12.54
CA VAL A 204 20.46 4.05 11.65
C VAL A 204 21.84 4.09 12.29
N GLU A 205 22.28 5.25 12.78
CA GLU A 205 23.59 5.44 13.41
C GLU A 205 23.76 4.57 14.65
N GLU A 206 22.79 4.59 15.57
CA GLU A 206 22.81 3.79 16.81
C GLU A 206 22.93 2.29 16.48
N ARG A 207 22.14 1.82 15.51
CA ARG A 207 22.04 0.39 15.20
C ARG A 207 23.21 -0.10 14.36
N TRP A 208 23.77 0.73 13.48
CA TRP A 208 24.91 0.35 12.63
C TRP A 208 26.22 0.13 13.41
N CYS A 209 26.34 0.73 14.60
CA CYS A 209 27.48 0.55 15.50
C CYS A 209 27.63 -0.90 16.02
N ARG A 210 26.57 -1.71 15.94
CA ARG A 210 26.58 -3.08 16.45
C ARG A 210 27.50 -3.98 15.63
N GLN A 211 28.41 -4.67 16.31
CA GLN A 211 29.31 -5.64 15.70
C GLN A 211 28.65 -7.02 15.59
N PHE A 212 28.96 -7.73 14.51
CA PHE A 212 28.47 -9.08 14.24
C PHE A 212 29.66 -10.02 13.98
N PRO A 213 29.58 -11.31 14.35
CA PRO A 213 30.60 -12.29 14.02
C PRO A 213 30.51 -12.75 12.56
N GLY A 214 31.58 -13.35 12.04
CA GLY A 214 31.61 -13.98 10.71
C GLY A 214 32.38 -13.18 9.66
N SER A 215 32.25 -13.57 8.40
CA SER A 215 32.89 -12.87 7.26
C SER A 215 32.32 -11.47 7.10
N ARG A 216 33.05 -10.54 6.45
CA ARG A 216 32.57 -9.16 6.22
C ARG A 216 31.17 -9.11 5.60
N GLY A 217 30.85 -10.04 4.69
CA GLY A 217 29.50 -10.16 4.11
C GLY A 217 28.43 -10.53 5.14
N LEU A 218 28.71 -11.48 6.04
CA LEU A 218 27.79 -11.83 7.14
C LEU A 218 27.65 -10.70 8.15
N GLN A 219 28.72 -9.96 8.41
CA GLN A 219 28.68 -8.79 9.31
C GLN A 219 27.77 -7.70 8.75
N ILE A 220 27.95 -7.34 7.47
CA ILE A 220 27.09 -6.38 6.77
C ILE A 220 25.63 -6.85 6.76
N SER A 221 25.38 -8.13 6.47
CA SER A 221 24.02 -8.69 6.50
C SER A 221 23.38 -8.58 7.88
N GLY A 222 24.14 -8.88 8.95
CA GLY A 222 23.69 -8.72 10.34
C GLY A 222 23.39 -7.26 10.69
N LYS A 223 24.26 -6.32 10.29
CA LYS A 223 24.07 -4.88 10.49
C LYS A 223 22.82 -4.36 9.77
N LEU A 224 22.64 -4.70 8.50
CA LEU A 224 21.46 -4.32 7.71
C LEU A 224 20.17 -4.86 8.35
N CYS A 225 20.17 -6.12 8.78
CA CYS A 225 19.04 -6.73 9.48
C CYS A 225 18.72 -5.99 10.80
N TRP A 226 19.75 -5.59 11.54
CA TRP A 226 19.59 -4.91 12.82
C TRP A 226 19.14 -3.45 12.70
N VAL A 227 19.70 -2.71 11.74
CA VAL A 227 19.21 -1.36 11.38
C VAL A 227 17.76 -1.44 10.95
N ARG A 228 17.44 -2.38 10.06
CA ARG A 228 16.06 -2.60 9.62
C ARG A 228 15.13 -2.87 10.80
N LYS A 229 15.52 -3.72 11.75
CA LYS A 229 14.73 -3.98 12.96
C LYS A 229 14.55 -2.73 13.81
N GLY A 230 15.61 -1.96 14.04
CA GLY A 230 15.54 -0.70 14.79
C GLY A 230 14.61 0.31 14.14
N ILE A 231 14.71 0.46 12.81
CA ILE A 231 13.83 1.30 12.01
C ILE A 231 12.36 0.82 12.16
N LEU A 232 12.11 -0.49 12.09
CA LEU A 232 10.75 -1.05 12.27
C LEU A 232 10.22 -0.84 13.70
N ASP A 233 11.06 -0.97 14.72
CA ASP A 233 10.67 -0.78 16.13
C ASP A 233 10.34 0.70 16.41
N TRP A 234 11.18 1.63 15.95
CA TRP A 234 10.93 3.08 16.02
C TRP A 234 9.63 3.45 15.28
N ARG A 235 9.43 2.92 14.08
CA ARG A 235 8.20 3.12 13.30
C ARG A 235 6.95 2.60 14.00
N ARG A 236 7.01 1.46 14.70
CA ARG A 236 5.88 0.94 15.49
C ARG A 236 5.55 1.82 16.69
N SER A 237 6.54 2.47 17.31
CA SER A 237 6.27 3.41 18.40
C SER A 237 5.59 4.68 17.93
N GLU A 238 6.03 5.27 16.81
CA GLU A 238 5.38 6.46 16.24
C GLU A 238 3.97 6.15 15.73
N TRP A 239 3.81 5.00 15.05
CA TRP A 239 2.51 4.50 14.61
C TRP A 239 1.47 4.37 15.73
N ARG A 240 1.89 3.94 16.93
CA ARG A 240 1.00 3.87 18.10
C ARG A 240 0.49 5.24 18.52
N ILE A 241 1.30 6.28 18.38
CA ILE A 241 0.93 7.66 18.72
C ILE A 241 -0.06 8.18 17.68
N SER A 242 0.24 8.05 16.38
CA SER A 242 -0.65 8.51 15.30
C SER A 242 -2.04 7.82 15.36
N LYS A 243 -2.08 6.51 15.61
CA LYS A 243 -3.35 5.78 15.78
C LYS A 243 -4.17 6.24 16.98
N ALA A 244 -3.52 6.56 18.09
CA ALA A 244 -4.21 7.06 19.28
C ALA A 244 -4.85 8.43 19.00
N THR A 245 -4.13 9.31 18.28
CA THR A 245 -4.62 10.62 17.86
C THR A 245 -5.81 10.49 16.90
N ILE A 246 -5.71 9.63 15.88
CA ILE A 246 -6.79 9.39 14.92
C ILE A 246 -8.04 8.85 15.64
N ALA A 247 -7.88 7.85 16.51
CA ALA A 247 -9.00 7.28 17.25
C ALA A 247 -9.70 8.31 18.14
N LEU A 248 -8.92 9.20 18.78
CA LEU A 248 -9.45 10.29 19.60
C LEU A 248 -10.25 11.29 18.76
N LEU A 249 -9.70 11.72 17.62
CA LEU A 249 -10.37 12.66 16.70
C LEU A 249 -11.65 12.08 16.12
N GLN A 250 -11.65 10.79 15.74
CA GLN A 250 -12.86 10.10 15.29
C GLN A 250 -13.93 10.01 16.39
N GLN A 251 -13.52 9.76 17.64
CA GLN A 251 -14.43 9.73 18.78
C GLN A 251 -15.04 11.11 19.05
N GLN A 252 -14.23 12.16 19.03
CA GLN A 252 -14.67 13.54 19.20
C GLN A 252 -15.65 13.94 18.10
N LEU A 253 -15.29 13.69 16.83
CA LEU A 253 -16.15 13.97 15.68
C LEU A 253 -17.52 13.30 15.83
N LYS A 254 -17.55 12.02 16.21
CA LYS A 254 -18.80 11.28 16.45
C LYS A 254 -19.63 11.90 17.58
N ALA A 255 -18.98 12.36 18.66
CA ALA A 255 -19.67 13.00 19.78
C ALA A 255 -20.29 14.34 19.37
N THR A 256 -19.55 15.18 18.62
CA THR A 256 -20.04 16.49 18.13
C THR A 256 -21.22 16.34 17.18
N TYR A 257 -21.24 15.33 16.31
CA TYR A 257 -22.41 15.05 15.45
C TYR A 257 -23.68 14.65 16.23
N LEU A 258 -23.52 14.05 17.40
CA LEU A 258 -24.64 13.58 18.24
C LEU A 258 -25.03 14.60 19.32
N ALA A 259 -24.32 15.73 19.39
CA ALA A 259 -24.55 16.75 20.39
C ALA A 259 -25.88 17.49 20.13
N PRO A 260 -26.66 17.83 21.18
CA PRO A 260 -27.89 18.60 21.04
C PRO A 260 -27.66 20.02 20.48
N ASP A 261 -26.46 20.55 20.68
CA ASP A 261 -25.95 21.88 20.31
C ASP A 261 -24.96 21.80 19.14
N PHE A 262 -25.33 21.04 18.10
CA PHE A 262 -24.54 20.84 16.88
C PHE A 262 -23.94 22.14 16.33
N ASP A 263 -22.60 22.22 16.35
CA ASP A 263 -21.82 23.28 15.71
C ASP A 263 -21.15 22.75 14.44
N ARG A 264 -21.57 23.30 13.30
CA ARG A 264 -21.02 22.95 11.99
C ARG A 264 -19.55 23.34 11.86
N ASP A 265 -19.14 24.45 12.47
CA ASP A 265 -17.76 24.94 12.35
C ASP A 265 -16.80 24.07 13.18
N GLU A 266 -17.25 23.57 14.34
CA GLU A 266 -16.51 22.59 15.14
C GLU A 266 -16.33 21.27 14.39
N VAL A 267 -17.38 20.77 13.73
CA VAL A 267 -17.30 19.57 12.90
C VAL A 267 -16.29 19.75 11.76
N LEU A 268 -16.34 20.86 11.04
CA LEU A 268 -15.40 21.16 9.95
C LEU A 268 -13.94 21.22 10.43
N GLN A 269 -13.70 21.78 11.62
CA GLN A 269 -12.37 21.81 12.23
C GLN A 269 -11.89 20.41 12.59
N LEU A 270 -12.73 19.60 13.24
CA LEU A 270 -12.40 18.22 13.60
C LEU A 270 -12.14 17.34 12.36
N GLU A 271 -12.93 17.53 11.30
CA GLU A 271 -12.69 16.86 10.01
C GLU A 271 -11.35 17.28 9.39
N SER A 272 -10.98 18.57 9.48
CA SER A 272 -9.69 19.06 9.02
C SER A 272 -8.53 18.47 9.83
N SER A 273 -8.60 18.51 11.16
CA SER A 273 -7.58 17.92 12.04
C SER A 273 -7.46 16.42 11.88
N LEU A 274 -8.58 15.71 11.65
CA LEU A 274 -8.56 14.28 11.35
C LEU A 274 -7.86 14.00 10.02
N LYS A 275 -8.12 14.81 8.98
CA LYS A 275 -7.42 14.72 7.70
C LYS A 275 -5.92 14.99 7.85
N GLU A 276 -5.52 15.94 8.68
CA GLU A 276 -4.12 16.24 8.99
C GLU A 276 -3.45 15.09 9.75
N ALA A 277 -4.11 14.53 10.77
CA ALA A 277 -3.58 13.38 11.51
C ALA A 277 -3.40 12.14 10.62
N PHE A 278 -4.33 11.91 9.69
CA PHE A 278 -4.14 10.88 8.66
C PHE A 278 -3.02 11.23 7.67
N TRP A 279 -2.74 12.52 7.46
CA TRP A 279 -1.63 12.98 6.62
C TRP A 279 -0.28 12.67 7.24
N GLU A 280 -0.13 12.99 8.53
CA GLU A 280 1.04 12.63 9.32
C GLU A 280 1.23 11.11 9.36
N GLU A 281 0.13 10.36 9.46
CA GLU A 281 0.14 8.89 9.33
C GLU A 281 0.62 8.45 7.93
N GLU A 282 0.22 9.12 6.84
CA GLU A 282 0.71 8.84 5.48
C GLU A 282 2.20 9.12 5.32
N GLU A 283 2.71 10.23 5.87
CA GLU A 283 4.15 10.54 5.83
C GLU A 283 4.94 9.44 6.54
N ILE A 284 4.52 9.03 7.74
CA ILE A 284 5.12 7.91 8.48
C ILE A 284 4.98 6.59 7.71
N PHE A 285 3.84 6.35 7.08
CA PHE A 285 3.54 5.09 6.40
C PHE A 285 4.25 4.95 5.04
N THR A 286 4.39 6.04 4.29
CA THR A 286 5.15 6.07 3.02
C THR A 286 6.63 5.80 3.27
N MET A 287 7.12 6.13 4.47
CA MET A 287 8.44 5.73 4.96
C MET A 287 8.55 4.24 5.30
N CYS A 288 7.45 3.52 5.57
CA CYS A 288 7.43 2.24 6.30
C CYS A 288 7.70 0.93 5.52
N SER A 289 8.02 0.89 4.21
CA SER A 289 7.99 -0.39 3.48
C SER A 289 9.05 -1.43 3.87
N PRO A 290 8.65 -2.65 4.28
CA PRO A 290 9.52 -3.80 4.42
C PRO A 290 9.44 -4.71 3.19
N SER A 291 10.56 -4.96 2.49
CA SER A 291 10.70 -6.15 1.63
C SER A 291 11.40 -7.26 2.41
N ASN A 292 10.76 -8.43 2.59
CA ASN A 292 11.30 -9.48 3.46
C ASN A 292 12.38 -10.34 2.79
N ILE A 293 13.41 -10.59 3.62
CA ILE A 293 14.64 -11.35 3.47
C ILE A 293 14.33 -12.82 3.77
N GLU A 294 14.16 -13.68 2.75
CA GLU A 294 14.09 -15.13 3.01
C GLU A 294 14.88 -15.98 2.00
N TYR A 295 15.79 -15.38 1.22
CA TYR A 295 16.44 -16.10 0.12
C TYR A 295 17.93 -15.78 -0.11
N ILE A 296 18.67 -15.37 0.92
CA ILE A 296 20.06 -14.92 0.74
C ILE A 296 21.06 -16.08 0.51
N THR A 297 20.72 -17.33 0.79
CA THR A 297 21.68 -18.44 0.58
C THR A 297 21.71 -19.03 -0.83
N ASP A 298 20.68 -18.81 -1.67
CA ASP A 298 20.54 -19.53 -2.95
C ASP A 298 20.89 -18.71 -4.21
N CYS A 299 21.06 -17.39 -4.08
CA CYS A 299 21.16 -16.50 -5.25
C CYS A 299 22.58 -16.23 -5.77
N VAL A 300 23.62 -16.81 -5.18
CA VAL A 300 24.99 -16.68 -5.71
C VAL A 300 25.37 -17.96 -6.45
N GLN A 301 24.94 -18.06 -7.72
CA GLN A 301 25.57 -18.96 -8.67
C GLN A 301 26.76 -18.22 -9.30
N PRO A 302 28.02 -18.64 -9.09
CA PRO A 302 29.15 -18.01 -9.74
C PRO A 302 29.08 -18.30 -11.24
N ARG A 303 28.78 -17.29 -12.04
CA ARG A 303 28.87 -17.39 -13.50
C ARG A 303 29.61 -16.19 -14.06
N VAL A 304 30.89 -16.38 -14.36
CA VAL A 304 31.63 -15.52 -15.30
C VAL A 304 32.34 -16.45 -16.27
N THR A 305 31.94 -16.37 -17.54
CA THR A 305 32.72 -16.89 -18.67
C THR A 305 33.37 -15.71 -19.36
N MET A 306 34.66 -15.88 -19.68
CA MET A 306 35.60 -14.99 -20.38
C MET A 306 36.55 -14.22 -19.46
N GLN A 307 37.79 -14.75 -19.43
CA GLN A 307 39.01 -14.10 -18.95
C GLN A 307 39.33 -12.88 -19.81
N GLN A 308 39.51 -11.72 -19.16
CA GLN A 308 40.52 -10.75 -19.56
C GLN A 308 41.15 -10.19 -18.28
N SER A 309 42.44 -10.44 -18.11
CA SER A 309 43.25 -9.99 -16.99
C SER A 309 43.50 -8.48 -17.04
N LEU A 310 43.70 -7.89 -15.86
CA LEU A 310 44.04 -6.50 -15.51
C LEU A 310 42.85 -5.58 -15.21
N THR A 311 42.43 -5.57 -13.94
CA THR A 311 41.73 -4.43 -13.34
C THR A 311 42.48 -3.98 -12.09
N PRO A 312 42.68 -2.67 -11.87
CA PRO A 312 43.33 -2.13 -10.68
C PRO A 312 42.58 -2.50 -9.40
N GLN A 313 43.25 -2.43 -8.24
CA GLN A 313 42.61 -2.59 -6.94
C GLN A 313 41.40 -1.65 -6.83
N ILE A 314 40.21 -2.22 -6.62
CA ILE A 314 38.97 -1.46 -6.55
C ILE A 314 39.05 -0.44 -5.41
N SER A 315 38.96 0.85 -5.74
CA SER A 315 39.02 1.97 -4.81
C SER A 315 37.67 2.19 -4.10
N SER A 316 37.68 2.90 -2.95
CA SER A 316 36.41 3.26 -2.28
C SER A 316 35.60 4.23 -3.14
N GLU A 317 36.28 5.08 -3.91
CA GLU A 317 35.73 6.05 -4.82
C GLU A 317 34.96 5.38 -5.98
N GLU A 318 35.53 4.33 -6.58
CA GLU A 318 34.84 3.54 -7.61
C GLU A 318 33.59 2.84 -7.05
N ILE A 319 33.67 2.31 -5.82
CA ILE A 319 32.53 1.69 -5.15
C ILE A 319 31.44 2.72 -4.90
N TRP A 320 31.79 3.91 -4.43
CA TRP A 320 30.84 4.99 -4.22
C TRP A 320 30.19 5.45 -5.53
N LEU A 321 30.96 5.61 -6.61
CA LEU A 321 30.42 5.97 -7.93
C LEU A 321 29.42 4.92 -8.43
N ALA A 322 29.70 3.64 -8.20
CA ALA A 322 28.76 2.57 -8.52
C ALA A 322 27.47 2.67 -7.68
N VAL A 323 27.57 2.91 -6.37
CA VAL A 323 26.39 3.10 -5.49
C VAL A 323 25.58 4.34 -5.89
N LYS A 324 26.24 5.43 -6.26
CA LYS A 324 25.60 6.66 -6.75
C LYS A 324 24.89 6.46 -8.09
N SER A 325 25.39 5.54 -8.93
CA SER A 325 24.76 5.18 -10.21
C SER A 325 23.52 4.28 -10.05
N LEU A 326 23.27 3.72 -8.86
CA LEU A 326 22.07 2.94 -8.60
C LEU A 326 20.83 3.80 -8.74
N ASN A 327 19.79 3.24 -9.34
CA ASN A 327 18.49 3.89 -9.35
C ASN A 327 17.92 3.89 -7.92
N PRO A 328 17.65 5.08 -7.33
CA PRO A 328 17.25 5.20 -5.93
C PRO A 328 15.90 4.55 -5.61
N THR A 329 15.01 4.43 -6.62
CA THR A 329 13.62 4.00 -6.48
C THR A 329 13.32 2.67 -7.16
N LYS A 330 14.33 1.99 -7.73
CA LYS A 330 14.18 0.61 -8.19
C LYS A 330 13.91 -0.32 -7.01
N SER A 331 13.32 -1.48 -7.32
CA SER A 331 13.00 -2.53 -6.35
C SER A 331 14.18 -2.78 -5.40
N PRO A 332 13.94 -2.81 -4.08
CA PRO A 332 14.98 -3.01 -3.10
C PRO A 332 15.71 -4.34 -3.30
N GLY A 333 16.95 -4.39 -2.82
CA GLY A 333 17.71 -5.63 -2.79
C GLY A 333 17.07 -6.67 -1.86
N PRO A 334 17.62 -7.89 -1.81
CA PRO A 334 17.17 -8.95 -0.88
C PRO A 334 17.21 -8.54 0.59
N ASP A 335 18.00 -7.51 0.94
CA ASP A 335 18.14 -6.84 2.24
C ASP A 335 16.96 -5.90 2.59
N GLY A 336 16.11 -5.61 1.61
CA GLY A 336 14.96 -4.75 1.76
C GLY A 336 15.27 -3.26 1.83
N PHE A 337 16.48 -2.85 1.44
CA PHE A 337 16.86 -1.45 1.23
C PHE A 337 16.97 -1.15 -0.28
N THR A 338 16.56 0.05 -0.69
CA THR A 338 16.77 0.51 -2.07
C THR A 338 18.13 1.20 -2.23
N GLY A 339 18.54 1.48 -3.46
CA GLY A 339 19.73 2.29 -3.72
C GLY A 339 19.73 3.63 -2.97
N LYS A 340 18.55 4.21 -2.69
CA LYS A 340 18.42 5.45 -1.91
C LYS A 340 19.01 5.34 -0.50
N PHE A 341 18.81 4.21 0.20
CA PHE A 341 19.37 4.03 1.54
C PHE A 341 20.90 4.17 1.53
N PHE A 342 21.57 3.46 0.63
CA PHE A 342 23.02 3.49 0.52
C PHE A 342 23.55 4.84 0.05
N GLN A 343 22.79 5.56 -0.77
CA GLN A 343 23.15 6.92 -1.19
C GLN A 343 23.00 7.94 -0.05
N GLN A 344 21.98 7.77 0.78
CA GLN A 344 21.62 8.71 1.84
C GLN A 344 22.47 8.54 3.10
N TYR A 345 22.76 7.29 3.49
CA TYR A 345 23.49 6.96 4.71
C TYR A 345 24.93 6.52 4.45
N TRP A 346 25.50 6.89 3.28
CA TRP A 346 26.83 6.45 2.87
C TRP A 346 27.93 6.86 3.86
N ASP A 347 27.77 8.00 4.51
CA ASP A 347 28.65 8.48 5.56
C ASP A 347 28.65 7.57 6.80
N VAL A 348 27.55 6.84 7.05
CA VAL A 348 27.42 5.87 8.13
C VAL A 348 27.85 4.46 7.69
N VAL A 349 27.41 4.01 6.51
CA VAL A 349 27.55 2.61 6.07
C VAL A 349 28.71 2.35 5.11
N GLY A 350 29.24 3.40 4.49
CA GLY A 350 30.11 3.31 3.31
C GLY A 350 31.47 2.67 3.58
N GLU A 351 32.04 2.87 4.77
CA GLU A 351 33.32 2.25 5.15
C GLU A 351 33.21 0.72 5.21
N ASP A 352 32.21 0.20 5.92
CA ASP A 352 32.02 -1.24 6.07
C ASP A 352 31.67 -1.91 4.73
N ILE A 353 30.82 -1.27 3.92
CA ILE A 353 30.43 -1.77 2.58
C ILE A 353 31.65 -1.79 1.66
N SER A 354 32.43 -0.71 1.64
CA SER A 354 33.65 -0.64 0.85
C SER A 354 34.65 -1.72 1.29
N GLY A 355 34.79 -1.94 2.60
CA GLY A 355 35.61 -3.00 3.17
C GLY A 355 35.15 -4.40 2.76
N MET A 356 33.84 -4.66 2.74
CA MET A 356 33.27 -5.93 2.28
C MET A 356 33.57 -6.16 0.79
N VAL A 357 33.27 -5.18 -0.07
CA VAL A 357 33.48 -5.29 -1.52
C VAL A 357 34.95 -5.55 -1.84
N LYS A 358 35.88 -4.75 -1.27
CA LYS A 358 37.32 -4.96 -1.47
C LYS A 358 37.75 -6.36 -1.06
N SER A 359 37.28 -6.86 0.09
CA SER A 359 37.63 -8.22 0.55
C SER A 359 37.16 -9.34 -0.40
N PHE A 360 36.01 -9.16 -1.06
CA PHE A 360 35.49 -10.12 -2.02
C PHE A 360 36.36 -10.23 -3.27
N PHE A 361 36.88 -9.11 -3.77
CA PHE A 361 37.74 -9.08 -4.94
C PHE A 361 39.19 -9.48 -4.62
N SER A 362 39.70 -9.20 -3.42
CA SER A 362 41.01 -9.69 -2.97
C SER A 362 41.06 -11.21 -2.77
N LEU A 363 39.93 -11.86 -2.43
CA LEU A 363 39.85 -13.32 -2.27
C LEU A 363 39.98 -14.09 -3.59
N ARG A 364 39.83 -13.43 -4.75
CA ARG A 364 39.91 -14.08 -6.07
C ARG A 364 41.31 -14.10 -6.68
N GLU A 365 42.29 -13.43 -6.08
CA GLU A 365 43.68 -13.43 -6.55
C GLU A 365 44.53 -14.53 -5.91
N ALA A 366 44.00 -15.25 -4.92
CA ALA A 366 44.73 -16.24 -4.11
C ALA A 366 44.34 -17.71 -4.37
N SER A 367 43.56 -18.00 -5.41
CA SER A 367 43.06 -19.34 -5.75
C SER A 367 43.41 -19.78 -7.16
#